data_AF-W2SU95-F1
#
_entry.id   AF-W2SU95-F1
#
_cell.length_a   1.000
_cell.length_b   1.000
_cell.length_c   1.000
_cell.angle_alpha   90.00
_cell.angle_beta   90.00
_cell.angle_gamma   90.00
#
_symmetry.space_group_name_H-M   'P 1'
#
loop_
_entity.id
_entity.type
_entity.pdbx_description
1 polymer ?
#
loop_
_entity_poly.entity_id
_entity_poly.type
_entity_poly.pdbx_seq_one_letter_code
_entity_poly.pdbx_strand_id
1 'polypeptide(L)'
;ARALCLSDDGLVQLPLHVVLTNGVAVSYFIDYLQTVGGQNYIDFYLAIEGFKVSVEHQLRTLSNGETVGSDVYETIKEAAQFMYQQYLSQEAITRVPLDESVIAKFLARVRNDEPCDFWFEQIQEKVIEILRTDEHFYPGFKKNPLYAKMLVELGINSDEDRPETPASDAGSAYSASGVSDQERRTSSSE
;
A
#
# COMPACT_ATOMS: atom_id res chain seq x y z
N ALA A 1 -15.80 8.68 -0.24
CA ALA A 1 -15.27 7.68 -1.18
C ALA A 1 -14.11 8.31 -1.94
N ARG A 2 -12.89 7.81 -1.76
CA ARG A 2 -11.71 8.30 -2.49
C ARG A 2 -11.75 7.61 -3.85
N ALA A 3 -11.91 8.37 -4.94
CA ALA A 3 -12.02 7.81 -6.28
C ALA A 3 -10.73 7.04 -6.61
N LEU A 4 -10.88 5.74 -6.90
CA LEU A 4 -9.80 4.92 -7.44
C LEU A 4 -9.71 5.23 -8.93
N CYS A 5 -8.52 5.60 -9.41
CA CYS A 5 -8.29 5.78 -10.84
C CYS A 5 -8.17 4.40 -11.49
N LEU A 6 -8.81 4.19 -12.64
CA LEU A 6 -8.61 3.00 -13.46
C LEU A 6 -7.46 3.26 -14.45
N SER A 7 -6.64 2.25 -14.77
CA SER A 7 -5.71 2.31 -15.91
C SER A 7 -6.44 2.10 -17.24
N ASP A 8 -5.73 2.29 -18.34
CA ASP A 8 -6.21 2.01 -19.69
C ASP A 8 -6.65 0.54 -19.86
N ASP A 9 -6.06 -0.38 -19.07
CA ASP A 9 -6.42 -1.81 -19.03
C ASP A 9 -7.56 -2.13 -18.04
N GLY A 10 -8.19 -1.11 -17.46
CA GLY A 10 -9.31 -1.26 -16.50
C GLY A 10 -8.90 -1.66 -15.08
N LEU A 11 -7.60 -1.71 -14.77
CA LEU A 11 -7.11 -2.09 -13.44
C LEU A 11 -7.16 -0.91 -12.47
N VAL A 12 -7.62 -1.17 -11.25
CA VAL A 12 -7.56 -0.22 -10.13
C VAL A 12 -6.12 0.23 -9.86
N GLN A 13 -5.90 1.54 -9.87
CA GLN A 13 -4.61 2.15 -9.57
C GLN A 13 -4.60 2.65 -8.13
N LEU A 14 -3.98 1.86 -7.26
CA LEU A 14 -3.70 2.26 -5.88
C LEU A 14 -2.74 3.46 -5.86
N PRO A 15 -2.84 4.35 -4.87
CA PRO A 15 -1.78 5.31 -4.57
C PRO A 15 -0.54 4.62 -3.99
N LEU A 16 0.66 5.15 -4.26
CA LEU A 16 1.91 4.58 -3.72
C LEU A 16 1.89 4.44 -2.19
N HIS A 17 1.37 5.43 -1.46
CA HIS A 17 1.30 5.35 0.01
C HIS A 17 0.49 4.13 0.48
N VAL A 18 -0.59 3.76 -0.21
CA VAL A 18 -1.38 2.57 0.13
C VAL A 18 -0.56 1.30 -0.07
N VAL A 19 0.20 1.23 -1.16
CA VAL A 19 1.09 0.10 -1.43
C VAL A 19 2.19 -0.02 -0.38
N LEU A 20 2.78 1.10 0.05
CA LEU A 20 3.84 1.11 1.05
C LEU A 20 3.36 0.77 2.48
N THR A 21 2.10 1.01 2.81
CA THR A 21 1.55 0.79 4.17
C THR A 21 0.77 -0.51 4.33
N ASN A 22 0.46 -1.22 3.24
CA ASN A 22 -0.24 -2.50 3.28
C ASN A 22 0.78 -3.65 3.16
N GLY A 23 0.78 -4.56 4.13
CA GLY A 23 1.78 -5.65 4.22
C GLY A 23 1.82 -6.58 3.00
N VAL A 24 0.67 -6.88 2.40
CA VAL A 24 0.61 -7.69 1.17
C VAL A 24 1.13 -6.88 0.01
N ALA A 25 0.62 -5.65 -0.17
CA ALA A 25 0.99 -4.80 -1.29
C ALA A 25 2.49 -4.47 -1.32
N VAL A 26 3.08 -4.17 -0.15
CA VAL A 26 4.50 -3.85 -0.05
C VAL A 26 5.36 -5.07 -0.35
N SER A 27 4.94 -6.29 0.00
CA SER A 27 5.67 -7.52 -0.35
C SER A 27 5.79 -7.68 -1.87
N TYR A 28 4.71 -7.51 -2.60
CA TYR A 28 4.73 -7.57 -4.06
C TYR A 28 5.59 -6.47 -4.68
N PHE A 29 5.56 -5.27 -4.09
CA PHE A 29 6.39 -4.17 -4.58
C PHE A 29 7.87 -4.39 -4.30
N ILE A 30 8.23 -4.97 -3.14
CA ILE A 30 9.60 -5.39 -2.82
C ILE A 30 10.09 -6.41 -3.85
N ASP A 31 9.32 -7.48 -4.09
CA ASP A 31 9.68 -8.52 -5.06
C ASP A 31 9.90 -7.93 -6.45
N TYR A 32 9.06 -6.98 -6.86
CA TYR A 32 9.26 -6.25 -8.11
C TYR A 32 10.54 -5.42 -8.11
N LEU A 33 10.79 -4.61 -7.07
CA LEU A 33 11.96 -3.73 -6.99
C LEU A 33 13.28 -4.49 -6.95
N GLN A 34 13.30 -5.72 -6.44
CA GLN A 34 14.46 -6.62 -6.54
C GLN A 34 14.84 -6.89 -8.00
N THR A 35 13.87 -6.96 -8.92
CA THR A 35 14.12 -7.25 -10.34
C THR A 35 14.58 -6.04 -11.16
N VAL A 36 14.27 -4.83 -10.71
CA VAL A 36 14.55 -3.58 -11.44
C VAL A 36 15.59 -2.68 -10.76
N GLY A 37 16.26 -3.18 -9.71
CA GLY A 37 17.36 -2.47 -9.04
C GLY A 37 16.91 -1.36 -8.07
N GLY A 38 15.71 -1.45 -7.52
CA GLY A 38 15.16 -0.48 -6.55
C GLY A 38 15.20 -0.93 -5.09
N GLN A 39 15.87 -2.05 -4.79
CA GLN A 39 15.82 -2.71 -3.48
C GLN A 39 16.33 -1.82 -2.33
N ASN A 40 17.45 -1.13 -2.52
CA ASN A 40 18.04 -0.22 -1.53
C ASN A 40 17.07 0.90 -1.12
N TYR A 41 16.27 1.43 -2.04
CA TYR A 41 15.30 2.48 -1.75
C TYR A 41 14.15 1.99 -0.86
N ILE A 42 13.57 0.83 -1.17
CA ILE A 42 12.47 0.29 -0.37
C ILE A 42 12.94 -0.20 1.00
N ASP A 43 14.12 -0.84 1.06
CA ASP A 43 14.73 -1.26 2.32
C ASP A 43 14.99 -0.05 3.23
N PHE A 44 15.51 1.05 2.67
CA PHE A 44 15.75 2.24 3.45
C PHE A 44 14.45 2.93 3.91
N TYR A 45 13.44 3.00 3.04
CA TYR A 45 12.12 3.50 3.43
C TYR A 45 11.54 2.71 4.61
N LEU A 46 11.58 1.38 4.54
CA LEU A 46 11.08 0.50 5.62
C LEU A 46 11.91 0.62 6.89
N ALA A 47 13.24 0.81 6.77
CA ALA A 47 14.10 1.08 7.91
C ALA A 47 13.73 2.40 8.61
N ILE A 48 13.37 3.45 7.86
CA ILE A 48 12.88 4.72 8.42
C ILE A 48 11.54 4.53 9.14
N GLU A 49 10.61 3.79 8.57
CA GLU A 49 9.33 3.50 9.23
C GLU A 49 9.54 2.68 10.52
N GLY A 50 10.43 1.68 10.48
CA GLY A 50 10.82 0.90 11.65
C GLY A 50 11.51 1.74 12.73
N PHE A 51 12.36 2.70 12.34
CA PHE A 51 13.00 3.64 13.25
C PHE A 51 11.96 4.52 13.97
N LYS A 52 10.96 5.05 13.27
CA LYS A 52 9.91 5.85 13.92
C LYS A 52 9.13 5.06 14.96
N VAL A 53 8.79 3.81 14.65
CA VAL A 53 8.10 2.92 15.60
C VAL A 53 8.99 2.62 16.80
N SER A 54 10.29 2.40 16.60
CA SER A 54 11.22 2.15 17.72
C SER A 54 11.41 3.40 18.58
N VAL A 55 11.48 4.58 17.99
CA VAL A 55 11.51 5.87 18.70
C VAL A 55 10.25 6.05 19.54
N GLU A 56 9.06 5.83 18.97
CA GLU A 56 7.79 5.96 19.70
C GLU A 56 7.77 5.01 20.90
N HIS A 57 8.27 3.79 20.74
CA HIS A 57 8.41 2.84 21.84
C HIS A 57 9.36 3.33 22.93
N GLN A 58 10.54 3.83 22.57
CA GLN A 58 11.53 4.36 23.53
C GLN A 58 11.04 5.61 24.27
N LEU A 59 10.27 6.48 23.62
CA LEU A 59 9.68 7.65 24.28
C LEU A 59 8.54 7.26 25.23
N ARG A 60 7.81 6.17 24.95
CA ARG A 60 6.82 5.61 25.89
C ARG A 60 7.48 5.03 27.15
N THR A 61 8.57 4.27 27.03
CA THR A 61 9.30 3.73 28.20
C THR A 61 9.87 4.84 29.09
N LEU A 62 10.37 5.91 28.46
CA LEU A 62 10.79 7.12 29.17
C LEU A 62 9.63 7.78 29.95
N SER A 63 8.48 7.92 29.30
CA SER A 63 7.28 8.54 29.92
C SER A 63 6.74 7.71 31.09
N ASN A 64 6.93 6.39 31.06
CA ASN A 64 6.56 5.48 32.15
C ASN A 64 7.57 5.49 33.32
N GLY A 65 8.72 6.17 33.17
CA GLY A 65 9.79 6.19 34.17
C GLY A 65 10.59 4.89 34.26
N GLU A 66 10.52 4.04 33.24
CA GLU A 66 11.24 2.76 33.18
C GLU A 66 12.73 2.95 32.84
N THR A 67 13.09 4.08 32.23
CA THR A 67 14.45 4.40 31.76
C THR A 67 14.82 5.88 31.99
N VAL A 68 16.11 6.20 31.95
CA VAL A 68 16.61 7.57 32.06
C VAL A 68 16.57 8.24 30.69
N GLY A 69 16.13 9.51 30.64
CA GLY A 69 16.00 10.25 29.37
C GLY A 69 17.28 10.31 28.55
N SER A 70 18.44 10.51 29.19
CA SER A 70 19.74 10.55 28.50
C SER A 70 20.02 9.27 27.71
N ASP A 71 19.78 8.11 28.32
CA ASP A 71 20.05 6.80 27.70
C ASP A 71 19.13 6.54 26.50
N VAL A 72 17.87 6.98 26.60
CA VAL A 72 16.89 6.90 25.51
C VAL A 72 17.31 7.75 24.32
N TYR A 73 17.69 9.02 24.55
CA TYR A 73 18.12 9.90 23.47
C TYR A 73 19.43 9.43 22.83
N GLU A 74 20.36 8.89 23.61
CA GLU A 74 21.60 8.31 23.09
C GLU A 74 21.32 7.09 22.21
N THR A 75 20.46 6.17 22.67
CA THR A 75 20.03 5.00 21.88
C THR A 75 19.40 5.40 20.54
N ILE A 76 18.54 6.43 20.55
CA ILE A 76 17.90 6.95 19.33
C ILE A 76 18.94 7.55 18.36
N LYS A 77 19.93 8.29 18.89
CA LYS A 77 21.03 8.84 18.08
C LYS A 77 21.90 7.74 17.48
N GLU A 78 22.27 6.72 18.25
CA GLU A 78 23.05 5.57 17.77
C GLU A 78 22.32 4.84 16.64
N ALA A 79 21.01 4.62 16.77
CA ALA A 79 20.20 4.02 15.72
C ALA A 79 20.18 4.87 14.44
N ALA A 80 20.04 6.19 14.57
CA ALA A 80 20.09 7.10 13.42
C ALA A 80 21.48 7.11 12.75
N GLN A 81 22.55 7.05 13.54
CA GLN A 81 23.93 6.94 13.04
C GLN A 81 24.16 5.61 12.32
N PHE A 82 23.65 4.50 12.85
CA PHE A 82 23.72 3.19 12.20
C PHE A 82 23.02 3.24 10.83
N MET A 83 21.83 3.83 10.75
CA MET A 83 21.11 3.99 9.48
C MET A 83 21.89 4.84 8.47
N TYR A 84 22.57 5.90 8.93
CA TYR A 84 23.47 6.67 8.07
C TYR A 84 24.59 5.78 7.51
N GLN A 85 25.25 4.99 8.35
CA GLN A 85 26.33 4.10 7.90
C GLN A 85 25.83 3.04 6.91
N GLN A 86 24.62 2.53 7.11
CA GLN A 86 24.06 1.47 6.28
C GLN A 86 23.50 1.96 4.93
N TYR A 87 22.95 3.18 4.87
CA TYR A 87 22.18 3.62 3.69
C TYR A 87 22.67 4.93 3.06
N LEU A 88 23.41 5.77 3.79
CA LEU A 88 23.75 7.12 3.32
C LEU A 88 25.26 7.31 3.12
N SER A 89 26.08 6.60 3.91
CA SER A 89 27.54 6.64 3.80
C SER A 89 28.00 6.26 2.40
N GLN A 90 29.10 6.89 1.95
CA GLN A 90 29.73 6.56 0.67
C GLN A 90 30.32 5.14 0.64
N GLU A 91 30.59 4.57 1.82
CA GLU A 91 31.13 3.22 1.97
C GLU A 91 30.01 2.16 2.09
N ALA A 92 28.75 2.58 2.11
CA ALA A 92 27.62 1.68 2.31
C ALA A 92 27.39 0.77 1.08
N ILE A 93 27.30 -0.54 1.32
CA ILE A 93 26.96 -1.52 0.26
C ILE A 93 25.52 -1.28 -0.23
N THR A 94 24.59 -1.02 0.69
CA THR A 94 23.17 -0.74 0.39
C THR A 94 22.90 0.76 0.24
N ARG A 95 23.90 1.54 -0.23
CA ARG A 95 23.78 2.99 -0.34
C ARG A 95 22.59 3.39 -1.21
N VAL A 96 21.82 4.36 -0.72
CA VAL A 96 20.79 5.05 -1.49
C VAL A 96 21.40 6.34 -2.05
N PRO A 97 21.45 6.53 -3.37
CA PRO A 97 22.06 7.72 -3.96
C PRO A 97 21.12 8.91 -3.82
N LEU A 98 21.33 9.69 -2.76
CA LEU A 98 20.66 10.97 -2.50
C LEU A 98 21.67 12.12 -2.63
N ASP A 99 21.15 13.32 -2.85
CA ASP A 99 21.96 14.54 -2.89
C ASP A 99 22.70 14.76 -1.57
N GLU A 100 23.99 15.07 -1.65
CA GLU A 100 24.83 15.37 -0.48
C GLU A 100 24.26 16.49 0.39
N SER A 101 23.54 17.44 -0.22
CA SER A 101 22.87 18.51 0.53
C SER A 101 21.76 18.01 1.45
N VAL A 102 21.06 16.93 1.09
CA VAL A 102 20.00 16.31 1.90
C VAL A 102 20.63 15.52 3.06
N ILE A 103 21.71 14.78 2.77
CA ILE A 103 22.46 14.01 3.77
C ILE A 103 23.11 14.95 4.79
N ALA A 104 23.75 16.04 4.33
CA ALA A 104 24.36 17.04 5.20
C ALA A 104 23.35 17.71 6.13
N LYS A 105 22.13 17.97 5.64
CA LYS A 105 21.04 18.50 6.48
C LYS A 105 20.64 17.50 7.55
N PHE A 106 20.44 16.23 7.21
CA PHE A 106 20.18 15.17 8.19
C PHE A 106 21.24 15.14 9.30
N LEU A 107 22.53 15.11 8.94
CA LEU A 107 23.63 15.10 9.92
C LEU A 107 23.63 16.35 10.80
N ALA A 108 23.30 17.51 10.24
CA ALA A 108 23.17 18.74 11.01
C ALA A 108 22.02 18.67 12.02
N ARG A 109 20.85 18.12 11.64
CA ARG A 109 19.69 17.95 12.55
C ARG A 109 20.02 17.05 13.73
N VAL A 110 20.66 15.90 13.45
CA VAL A 110 21.08 14.94 14.49
C VAL A 110 22.10 15.56 15.44
N ARG A 111 23.08 16.32 14.92
CA ARG A 111 24.12 16.97 15.73
C ARG A 111 23.58 18.11 16.58
N ASN A 112 22.59 18.84 16.08
CA ASN A 112 22.02 20.02 16.74
C ASN A 112 20.87 19.66 17.70
N ASP A 113 20.64 18.37 17.97
CA ASP A 113 19.59 17.88 18.87
C ASP A 113 18.18 18.37 18.49
N GLU A 114 17.90 18.47 17.19
CA GLU A 114 16.54 18.68 16.71
C GLU A 114 15.63 17.50 17.10
N PRO A 115 14.30 17.67 17.21
CA PRO A 115 13.42 16.56 17.52
C PRO A 115 13.53 15.43 16.50
N CYS A 116 13.67 14.20 16.98
CA CYS A 116 13.99 13.04 16.15
C CYS A 116 12.96 12.72 15.05
N ASP A 117 11.71 13.15 15.23
CA ASP A 117 10.64 13.05 14.22
C ASP A 117 10.99 13.74 12.90
N PHE A 118 11.83 14.78 12.95
CA PHE A 118 12.22 15.58 11.78
C PHE A 118 13.53 15.11 11.13
N TRP A 119 14.29 14.20 11.76
CA TRP A 119 15.61 13.83 11.26
C TRP A 119 15.54 13.26 9.84
N PHE A 120 14.66 12.28 9.63
CA PHE A 120 14.54 11.58 8.35
C PHE A 120 13.47 12.15 7.41
N GLU A 121 12.70 13.17 7.80
CA GLU A 121 11.55 13.67 7.00
C GLU A 121 11.95 13.99 5.55
N GLN A 122 12.97 14.83 5.36
CA GLN A 122 13.43 15.21 4.02
C GLN A 122 14.07 14.06 3.23
N ILE A 123 14.77 13.15 3.93
CA ILE A 123 15.35 11.96 3.30
C ILE A 123 14.23 11.06 2.79
N GLN A 124 13.24 10.81 3.63
CA GLN A 124 12.12 9.94 3.31
C GLN A 124 11.26 10.51 2.19
N GLU A 125 11.02 11.82 2.20
CA GLU A 125 10.34 12.51 1.09
C GLU A 125 11.05 12.25 -0.23
N LYS A 126 12.39 12.37 -0.26
CA LYS A 126 13.19 12.11 -1.46
C LYS A 126 13.14 10.65 -1.91
N VAL A 127 13.22 9.71 -0.98
CA VAL A 127 13.09 8.27 -1.29
C VAL A 127 11.71 7.97 -1.89
N ILE A 128 10.63 8.50 -1.29
CA ILE A 128 9.27 8.31 -1.80
C ILE A 128 9.10 8.98 -3.17
N GLU A 129 9.66 10.17 -3.36
CA GLU A 129 9.65 10.88 -4.65
C GLU A 129 10.28 10.01 -5.74
N ILE A 130 11.49 9.48 -5.50
CA ILE A 130 12.19 8.61 -6.44
C ILE A 130 11.38 7.35 -6.76
N LEU A 131 10.89 6.63 -5.74
CA LEU A 131 10.06 5.44 -5.92
C LEU A 131 8.79 5.73 -6.75
N ARG A 132 8.23 6.95 -6.61
CA ARG A 132 7.02 7.39 -7.31
C ARG A 132 7.27 7.79 -8.76
N THR A 133 8.38 8.47 -9.03
CA THR A 133 8.61 9.16 -10.32
C THR A 133 9.51 8.42 -11.28
N ASP A 134 10.41 7.55 -10.81
CA ASP A 134 11.24 6.76 -11.72
C ASP A 134 10.38 5.75 -12.46
N GLU A 135 10.39 5.79 -13.80
CA GLU A 135 9.55 4.95 -14.65
C GLU A 135 9.79 3.45 -14.44
N HIS A 136 10.96 3.04 -13.95
CA HIS A 136 11.27 1.64 -13.66
C HIS A 136 10.67 1.16 -12.34
N PHE A 137 10.35 2.08 -11.40
CA PHE A 137 9.84 1.74 -10.08
C PHE A 137 8.31 1.69 -10.07
N TYR A 138 7.62 2.58 -9.35
CA TYR A 138 6.17 2.48 -9.19
C TYR A 138 5.38 2.57 -10.51
N PRO A 139 5.69 3.49 -11.45
CA PRO A 139 5.09 3.49 -12.77
C PRO A 139 5.26 2.18 -13.53
N GLY A 140 6.45 1.57 -13.46
CA GLY A 140 6.74 0.27 -14.06
C GLY A 140 6.01 -0.88 -13.37
N PHE A 141 5.94 -0.85 -12.03
CA PHE A 141 5.22 -1.84 -11.23
C PHE A 141 3.74 -1.89 -11.63
N LYS A 142 3.08 -0.74 -11.79
CA LYS A 142 1.67 -0.67 -12.23
C LYS A 142 1.38 -1.33 -13.58
N LYS A 143 2.41 -1.45 -14.44
CA LYS A 143 2.33 -2.12 -15.75
C LYS A 143 2.76 -3.59 -15.68
N ASN A 144 3.33 -4.03 -14.56
CA ASN A 144 3.86 -5.38 -14.39
C ASN A 144 2.74 -6.36 -13.98
N PRO A 145 2.74 -7.62 -14.48
CA PRO A 145 1.77 -8.64 -14.06
C PRO A 145 1.68 -8.90 -12.55
N LEU A 146 2.77 -8.64 -11.80
CA LEU A 146 2.76 -8.73 -10.33
C LEU A 146 1.75 -7.78 -9.68
N TYR A 147 1.50 -6.62 -10.28
CA TYR A 147 0.51 -5.67 -9.78
C TYR A 147 -0.91 -6.21 -9.84
N ALA A 148 -1.29 -6.85 -10.95
CA ALA A 148 -2.61 -7.47 -11.06
C ALA A 148 -2.79 -8.61 -10.05
N LYS A 149 -1.75 -9.42 -9.83
CA LYS A 149 -1.77 -10.47 -8.79
C LYS A 149 -1.96 -9.89 -7.39
N MET A 150 -1.23 -8.83 -7.08
CA MET A 150 -1.38 -8.09 -5.82
C MET A 150 -2.82 -7.59 -5.64
N LEU A 151 -3.45 -7.00 -6.66
CA LEU A 151 -4.84 -6.55 -6.58
C LEU A 151 -5.81 -7.70 -6.28
N VAL A 152 -5.66 -8.83 -6.97
CA VAL A 152 -6.48 -10.03 -6.72
C VAL A 152 -6.30 -10.54 -5.28
N GLU A 153 -5.07 -10.57 -4.78
CA GLU A 153 -4.79 -11.00 -3.40
C GLU A 153 -5.34 -10.03 -2.36
N LEU A 154 -5.40 -8.73 -2.68
CA LEU A 154 -6.09 -7.73 -1.87
C LEU A 154 -7.63 -7.81 -1.97
N GLY A 155 -8.17 -8.72 -2.79
CA GLY A 155 -9.61 -8.83 -3.06
C GLY A 155 -10.16 -7.69 -3.94
N ILE A 156 -9.29 -6.95 -4.63
CA ILE A 156 -9.63 -5.88 -5.55
C ILE A 156 -9.75 -6.50 -6.94
N ASN A 157 -10.84 -7.22 -7.16
CA ASN A 157 -11.14 -7.80 -8.47
C ASN A 157 -11.77 -6.70 -9.33
N SER A 158 -11.36 -6.59 -10.60
CA SER A 158 -11.99 -5.66 -11.55
C SER A 158 -13.43 -6.06 -11.92
N ASP A 159 -13.87 -7.23 -11.44
CA ASP A 159 -15.21 -7.78 -11.59
C ASP A 159 -16.11 -7.46 -10.38
N GLU A 160 -16.35 -6.17 -10.10
CA GLU A 160 -17.54 -5.79 -9.32
C GLU A 160 -18.79 -5.93 -10.22
N ASP A 161 -19.53 -7.01 -10.00
CA ASP A 161 -20.99 -7.09 -10.05
C ASP A 161 -21.74 -6.67 -11.34
N ARG A 162 -21.79 -7.56 -12.34
CA ARG A 162 -23.00 -7.67 -13.18
C ARG A 162 -23.87 -8.83 -12.68
N PRO A 163 -24.98 -8.58 -11.97
CA PRO A 163 -26.11 -9.47 -12.13
C PRO A 163 -26.58 -9.30 -13.57
N GLU A 164 -26.29 -10.28 -14.43
CA GLU A 164 -26.99 -10.41 -15.71
C GLU A 164 -28.49 -10.49 -15.39
N THR A 165 -29.20 -9.39 -15.61
CA THR A 165 -30.66 -9.42 -15.63
C THR A 165 -31.04 -10.16 -16.91
N PRO A 166 -31.66 -11.36 -16.84
CA PRO A 166 -32.24 -11.93 -18.04
C PRO A 166 -33.37 -10.99 -18.45
N ALA A 167 -33.25 -10.43 -19.65
CA ALA A 167 -34.32 -9.67 -20.27
C ALA A 167 -35.62 -10.49 -20.19
N SER A 168 -36.61 -9.99 -19.45
CA SER A 168 -37.97 -10.49 -19.54
C SER A 168 -38.48 -10.18 -20.94
N ASP A 169 -38.40 -11.17 -21.82
CA ASP A 169 -39.05 -11.13 -23.12
C ASP A 169 -40.56 -11.29 -22.89
N ALA A 170 -41.24 -10.16 -22.76
CA ALA A 170 -42.70 -10.07 -22.77
C ALA A 170 -43.20 -10.21 -24.21
N GLY A 171 -43.12 -11.43 -24.74
CA GLY A 171 -43.69 -11.82 -26.03
C GLY A 171 -45.17 -12.19 -25.91
N SER A 172 -46.03 -11.19 -26.09
CA SER A 172 -47.48 -11.31 -26.24
C SER A 172 -47.88 -12.13 -27.49
N ALA A 173 -48.72 -13.15 -27.33
CA ALA A 173 -49.55 -13.70 -28.40
C ALA A 173 -50.91 -14.22 -27.86
N TYR A 174 -51.92 -13.37 -28.01
CA TYR A 174 -53.34 -13.67 -28.31
C TYR A 174 -53.47 -14.91 -29.25
N SER A 175 -54.52 -15.73 -29.35
CA SER A 175 -55.92 -15.83 -28.92
C SER A 175 -56.37 -17.26 -29.29
N ALA A 176 -57.34 -17.85 -28.57
CA ALA A 176 -58.49 -18.55 -29.19
C ALA A 176 -59.48 -19.02 -28.13
N SER A 177 -60.74 -18.74 -28.40
CA SER A 177 -61.92 -18.81 -27.54
C SER A 177 -62.71 -20.11 -27.76
N GLY A 178 -63.51 -20.50 -26.77
CA GLY A 178 -64.67 -21.42 -26.90
C GLY A 178 -64.40 -22.84 -26.36
N VAL A 179 -65.30 -23.55 -25.67
CA VAL A 179 -66.75 -23.44 -25.49
C VAL A 179 -67.15 -24.14 -24.18
N SER A 180 -68.26 -23.63 -23.64
CA SER A 180 -69.13 -24.00 -22.52
C SER A 180 -69.26 -25.44 -22.01
N ASP A 181 -69.55 -25.47 -20.70
CA ASP A 181 -70.54 -26.27 -19.96
C ASP A 181 -70.77 -27.75 -20.31
N GLN A 182 -70.48 -28.63 -19.33
CA GLN A 182 -71.48 -29.63 -18.92
C GLN A 182 -71.33 -30.07 -17.46
N GLU A 183 -72.46 -30.01 -16.76
CA GLU A 183 -72.80 -30.61 -15.46
C GLU A 183 -72.26 -32.03 -15.25
N ARG A 184 -72.00 -32.43 -13.99
CA ARG A 184 -72.96 -33.20 -13.18
C ARG A 184 -72.40 -33.58 -11.80
N ARG A 185 -73.25 -33.36 -10.80
CA ARG A 185 -73.21 -33.78 -9.40
C ARG A 185 -72.83 -35.26 -9.22
N THR A 186 -72.20 -35.60 -8.10
CA THR A 186 -72.82 -36.38 -7.00
C THR A 186 -71.88 -36.51 -5.80
N SER A 187 -72.49 -36.29 -4.64
CA SER A 187 -72.01 -36.50 -3.27
C SER A 187 -72.36 -37.91 -2.75
N SER A 188 -71.73 -38.29 -1.62
CA SER A 188 -71.95 -39.49 -0.76
C SER A 188 -71.39 -40.80 -1.33
N SER A 189 -70.85 -41.77 -0.59
CA SER A 189 -70.72 -42.17 0.84
C SER A 189 -69.78 -43.40 0.77
N GLU A 190 -68.96 -43.80 1.74
CA GLU A 190 -69.17 -44.20 3.15
C GLU A 190 -67.81 -44.13 3.88
#